data_AF-A0AA38LDX0-F1
#
_entry.id   AF-A0AA38LDX0-F1
#
_cell.length_a   1.000
_cell.length_b   1.000
_cell.length_c   1.000
_cell.angle_alpha   90.00
_cell.angle_beta   90.00
_cell.angle_gamma   90.00
#
_symmetry.space_group_name_H-M   'P 1'
#
loop_
_entity.id
_entity.type
_entity.pdbx_description
1 polymer ?
#
loop_
_entity_poly.entity_id
_entity_poly.type
_entity_poly.pdbx_seq_one_letter_code
_entity_poly.pdbx_strand_id
1 'polypeptide(L)' 'LGLACKNPEGVLLKCITEDEAPKLIADFHGGVCGGHFAGRVTAHKILRA' A
#
# COMPACT_ATOMS: atom_id res chain seq x y z
N LEU A 1 10.11 -12.72 7.50
CA LEU A 1 10.88 -11.47 7.29
C LEU A 1 10.48 -10.93 5.93
N GLY A 2 9.70 -9.85 5.88
CA GLY A 2 9.18 -9.31 4.62
C GLY A 2 10.31 -8.73 3.77
N LEU A 3 10.30 -9.02 2.47
CA LEU A 3 11.21 -8.39 1.52
C LEU A 3 10.97 -6.87 1.50
N ALA A 4 12.07 -6.10 1.45
CA ALA A 4 12.02 -4.65 1.30
C ALA A 4 12.60 -4.28 -0.07
N CYS A 5 11.91 -3.43 -0.82
CA CYS A 5 12.41 -2.84 -2.05
C CYS A 5 12.84 -1.39 -1.80
N LYS A 6 13.93 -0.97 -2.44
CA LYS A 6 14.39 0.41 -2.37
C LYS A 6 13.89 1.16 -3.59
N ASN A 7 13.17 2.26 -3.40
CA ASN A 7 12.75 3.11 -4.51
C ASN A 7 13.94 3.94 -5.04
N PRO A 8 13.79 4.65 -6.19
CA PRO A 8 14.86 5.48 -6.75
C PRO A 8 15.36 6.60 -5.82
N GLU A 9 14.51 7.08 -4.90
CA GLU A 9 14.86 8.08 -3.88
C GLU A 9 15.61 7.50 -2.68
N GLY A 10 15.79 6.18 -2.65
CA GLY A 10 16.49 5.46 -1.60
C GLY A 10 15.65 5.10 -0.38
N VAL A 11 14.33 5.28 -0.43
CA VAL A 11 13.41 4.87 0.64
C VAL A 11 13.13 3.37 0.56
N LEU A 12 13.22 2.68 1.70
CA LEU A 12 12.81 1.29 1.82
C LEU A 12 11.28 1.20 1.91
N LEU A 13 10.69 0.45 0.99
CA LEU A 13 9.28 0.12 0.93
C LEU A 13 9.10 -1.36 1.28
N LYS A 14 7.96 -1.71 1.86
CA LYS A 14 7.58 -3.10 2.10
C LYS A 14 7.12 -3.72 0.77
N CYS A 15 7.79 -4.78 0.32
CA CYS A 15 7.24 -5.61 -0.75
C CYS A 15 6.05 -6.40 -0.19
N ILE A 16 5.00 -6.50 -1.00
CA ILE A 16 3.83 -7.32 -0.71
C ILE A 16 3.62 -8.28 -1.87
N THR A 17 3.08 -9.45 -1.56
CA THR A 17 2.61 -10.41 -2.55
C THR A 17 1.27 -9.95 -3.15
N GLU A 18 0.91 -10.52 -4.30
CA GLU A 18 -0.38 -10.26 -4.93
C GLU A 18 -1.55 -10.63 -3.99
N ASP A 19 -1.41 -11.72 -3.23
CA ASP A 19 -2.41 -12.18 -2.25
C ASP A 19 -2.57 -11.23 -1.04
N GLU A 20 -1.52 -10.50 -0.67
CA GLU A 20 -1.57 -9.53 0.43
C GLU A 20 -2.25 -8.21 0.01
N ALA A 21 -2.22 -7.87 -1.28
CA ALA A 21 -2.67 -6.57 -1.78
C ALA A 21 -4.16 -6.27 -1.52
N PRO A 22 -5.12 -7.19 -1.73
CA PRO A 22 -6.54 -6.92 -1.49
C PRO A 22 -6.84 -6.53 -0.04
N LYS A 23 -6.25 -7.25 0.92
CA LYS A 23 -6.41 -6.96 2.35
C LYS A 23 -5.87 -5.59 2.70
N LEU A 24 -4.67 -5.26 2.20
CA LEU A 24 -4.03 -3.99 2.46
C LEU A 24 -4.86 -2.83 1.88
N ILE A 25 -5.36 -2.96 0.65
CA ILE A 25 -6.25 -1.96 0.04
C ILE A 25 -7.52 -1.79 0.87
N ALA A 26 -8.14 -2.87 1.35
CA ALA A 26 -9.34 -2.79 2.19
C ALA A 26 -9.07 -2.07 3.52
N ASP A 27 -7.95 -2.38 4.18
CA ASP A 27 -7.55 -1.75 5.44
C ASP A 27 -7.30 -0.23 5.28
N PHE A 28 -6.65 0.18 4.19
CA PHE A 28 -6.39 1.60 3.89
C PHE A 28 -7.60 2.35 3.34
N HIS A 29 -8.54 1.66 2.70
CA HIS A 29 -9.77 2.25 2.20
C HIS A 29 -10.79 2.46 3.32
N GLY A 30 -11.18 1.38 4.01
CA GLY A 30 -12.30 1.36 4.95
C GLY A 30 -11.95 0.84 6.34
N GLY A 31 -10.68 0.59 6.65
CA GLY A 31 -10.25 0.20 7.99
C GLY A 31 -10.38 1.33 9.01
N VAL A 32 -10.03 1.03 10.27
CA VAL A 32 -10.16 1.98 11.41
C VAL A 32 -9.37 3.27 11.21
N CYS A 33 -8.27 3.21 10.44
CA CYS A 33 -7.48 4.38 10.04
C CYS A 33 -7.64 4.73 8.55
N GLY A 34 -8.63 4.13 7.88
CA GLY A 34 -8.93 4.34 6.47
C GLY A 34 -9.55 5.70 6.21
N GLY A 35 -9.31 6.25 5.01
CA GLY A 35 -9.82 7.57 4.63
C GLY A 35 -11.04 7.56 3.72
N HIS A 36 -11.61 6.38 3.41
CA HIS A 36 -12.71 6.18 2.45
C HIS A 36 -12.49 6.83 1.07
N PHE A 37 -11.22 6.92 0.64
CA PHE A 37 -10.90 7.48 -0.68
C PHE A 37 -11.29 6.49 -1.79
N ALA A 38 -11.66 7.00 -2.96
CA ALA A 38 -11.86 6.16 -4.15
C ALA A 38 -10.65 5.23 -4.39
N GLY A 39 -10.89 4.04 -4.92
CA GLY A 39 -9.86 2.99 -5.05
C GLY A 39 -8.57 3.45 -5.72
N ARG A 40 -8.66 4.29 -6.76
CA ARG A 40 -7.48 4.90 -7.42
C ARG A 40 -6.64 5.77 -6.48
N VAL A 41 -7.29 6.61 -5.68
CA VAL A 41 -6.60 7.49 -4.72
C VAL A 41 -5.93 6.65 -3.63
N THR A 42 -6.62 5.62 -3.14
CA THR A 42 -6.06 4.67 -2.16
C THR A 42 -4.84 3.95 -2.73
N ALA A 43 -4.91 3.46 -3.98
CA ALA A 43 -3.80 2.78 -4.64
C ALA A 43 -2.58 3.70 -4.82
N HIS A 44 -2.77 4.95 -5.27
CA HIS A 44 -1.68 5.94 -5.37
C HIS A 44 -1.01 6.18 -4.01
N LYS A 45 -1.79 6.28 -2.93
CA LYS A 45 -1.24 6.45 -1.57
C LYS A 45 -0.42 5.25 -1.11
N ILE A 46 -0.87 4.03 -1.41
CA ILE A 46 -0.15 2.79 -1.05
C ILE A 46 1.14 2.64 -1.88
N LEU A 47 1.05 2.84 -3.19
CA LEU A 47 2.17 2.68 -4.12
C LEU A 47 3.17 3.83 -4.05
N ARG A 48 2.79 4.96 -3.42
CA ARG A 48 3.54 6.21 -3.41
C ARG A 48 3.90 6.68 -4.83
N ALA A 49 2.97 6.46 -5.76
CA ALA A 49 3.07 6.79 -7.19
C ALA A 49 2.24 8.01 -7.56
#